data_AF-A0A5E4IFX4-F1
#
_entry.id   AF-A0A5E4IFX4-F1
#
_cell.length_a   1.000
_cell.length_b   1.000
_cell.length_c   1.000
_cell.angle_alpha   90.00
_cell.angle_beta   90.00
_cell.angle_gamma   90.00
#
_symmetry.space_group_name_H-M   'P 1'
#
loop_
_entity.id
_entity.type
_entity.pdbx_description
1 polymer ?
#
loop_
_entity_poly.entity_id
_entity_poly.type
_entity_poly.pdbx_seq_one_letter_code
_entity_poly.pdbx_strand_id
1 'polypeptide(L)' 'MEYEETYHGQRIIVTALQQPEGDWKSKAELLDSGKRVPLGKTSDDRYPSEEEAKRAALSIAAGAIDRTRISKGKP' A
#
# COMPACT_ATOMS: atom_id res chain seq x y z
N MET A 1 4.61 -12.35 -1.03
CA MET A 1 4.18 -12.36 0.39
C MET A 1 3.12 -11.29 0.58
N GLU A 2 2.06 -11.57 1.33
CA GLU A 2 0.97 -10.64 1.59
C GLU A 2 0.90 -10.34 3.08
N TYR A 3 0.77 -9.06 3.41
CA TYR A 3 0.75 -8.50 4.74
C TYR A 3 -0.55 -7.72 4.90
N GLU A 4 -1.30 -8.02 5.95
CA GLU A 4 -2.47 -7.22 6.31
C GLU A 4 -2.12 -6.31 7.48
N GLU A 5 -2.41 -5.02 7.35
CA GLU A 5 -2.23 -4.03 8.41
C GLU A 5 -3.48 -3.18 8.55
N THR A 6 -3.91 -2.89 9.79
CA THR A 6 -5.04 -1.99 10.02
C THR A 6 -4.52 -0.61 10.40
N TYR A 7 -4.80 0.39 9.57
CA TYR A 7 -4.37 1.77 9.76
C TYR A 7 -5.59 2.67 9.92
N HIS A 8 -5.72 3.36 11.06
CA HIS A 8 -6.88 4.22 11.38
C HIS A 8 -8.26 3.56 11.18
N GLY A 9 -8.38 2.27 11.48
CA GLY A 9 -9.64 1.50 11.31
C GLY A 9 -9.91 1.05 9.87
N GLN A 10 -9.00 1.33 8.94
CA GLN A 10 -9.02 0.89 7.56
C GLN A 10 -8.02 -0.26 7.37
N ARG A 11 -8.45 -1.36 6.75
CA ARG A 11 -7.59 -2.52 6.48
C ARG A 11 -6.80 -2.29 5.21
N ILE A 12 -5.49 -2.31 5.29
CA ILE A 12 -4.55 -2.22 4.18
C ILE A 12 -3.97 -3.61 3.95
N ILE A 13 -3.95 -4.03 2.69
CA ILE A 13 -3.29 -5.23 2.21
C ILE A 13 -2.04 -4.78 1.46
N VAL A 14 -0.87 -5.11 1.98
CA VAL A 14 0.41 -4.89 1.33
C VAL A 14 0.89 -6.19 0.74
N THR A 15 1.10 -6.23 -0.57
CA THR A 15 1.70 -7.38 -1.24
C THR A 15 3.09 -7.03 -1.71
N ALA A 16 4.09 -7.76 -1.23
CA ALA A 16 5.46 -7.74 -1.72
C ALA A 16 5.67 -8.93 -2.67
N LEU A 17 6.17 -8.65 -3.87
CA LEU A 17 6.45 -9.62 -4.91
C LEU A 17 7.90 -9.48 -5.33
N GLN A 18 8.69 -10.54 -5.17
CA GLN A 18 10.03 -10.60 -5.73
C GLN A 18 9.93 -10.82 -7.24
N GLN A 19 10.64 -9.99 -7.99
CA GLN A 19 10.78 -10.08 -9.43
C GLN A 19 11.94 -11.01 -9.82
N PRO A 20 11.90 -11.60 -11.03
CA PRO A 20 12.96 -12.49 -11.51
C PRO A 20 14.34 -11.82 -11.63
N GLU A 21 14.38 -10.49 -11.71
CA GLU A 21 15.61 -9.68 -11.75
C GLU A 21 16.30 -9.56 -10.37
N GLY A 22 15.68 -10.07 -9.30
CA GLY A 22 16.17 -9.97 -7.92
C GLY A 22 15.60 -8.78 -7.15
N ASP A 23 14.98 -7.83 -7.85
CA ASP A 23 14.27 -6.70 -7.26
C ASP A 23 12.94 -7.09 -6.61
N TRP A 24 12.49 -6.31 -5.66
CA TRP A 24 11.18 -6.44 -5.02
C TRP A 24 10.25 -5.34 -5.50
N LYS A 25 9.03 -5.72 -5.87
CA LYS A 25 7.92 -4.79 -6.09
C LYS A 25 6.93 -4.90 -4.94
N SER A 26 6.33 -3.78 -4.57
CA SER A 26 5.26 -3.76 -3.59
C SER A 26 4.04 -3.02 -4.11
N LYS A 27 2.88 -3.48 -3.64
CA LYS A 27 1.59 -2.82 -3.85
C LYS A 27 0.85 -2.71 -2.54
N ALA A 28 0.11 -1.63 -2.38
CA ALA A 28 -0.83 -1.44 -1.29
C ALA A 28 -2.26 -1.37 -1.84
N GLU A 29 -3.16 -2.11 -1.21
CA GLU A 29 -4.58 -2.16 -1.54
C GLU A 29 -5.37 -1.89 -0.25
N LEU A 30 -6.27 -0.91 -0.26
CA LEU A 30 -7.23 -0.69 0.81
C LEU A 30 -8.38 -1.67 0.67
N LEU A 31 -8.71 -2.37 1.74
CA LEU A 31 -9.95 -3.11 1.83
C LEU A 31 -11.04 -2.18 2.42
N ASP A 32 -11.77 -1.52 1.53
CA ASP A 32 -12.89 -0.64 1.86
C ASP A 32 -14.21 -1.37 1.60
N SER A 33 -15.00 -1.61 2.65
CA SER A 33 -16.31 -2.29 2.55
C SER A 33 -16.30 -3.58 1.70
N GLY A 34 -15.24 -4.38 1.81
CA GLY A 34 -15.07 -5.64 1.07
C GLY A 34 -14.55 -5.49 -0.36
N LYS A 35 -14.25 -4.27 -0.81
CA LYS A 35 -13.60 -4.00 -2.09
C LYS A 35 -12.13 -3.66 -1.88
N ARG A 36 -11.27 -4.28 -2.68
CA ARG A 36 -9.85 -3.93 -2.75
C ARG A 36 -9.68 -2.73 -3.68
N VAL A 37 -9.30 -1.60 -3.10
CA VAL A 37 -9.04 -0.34 -3.80
C VAL A 37 -7.52 -0.13 -3.82
N PRO A 38 -6.86 -0.11 -4.99
CA PRO A 38 -5.43 0.14 -5.03
C PRO A 38 -5.11 1.53 -4.47
N LEU A 39 -4.31 1.58 -3.40
CA LEU A 39 -3.85 2.84 -2.80
C LEU A 39 -2.55 3.25 -3.47
N GLY A 40 -2.68 4.08 -4.50
CA GLY A 40 -1.56 4.60 -5.29
C GLY A 40 -1.25 3.78 -6.54
N LYS A 41 -0.36 4.32 -7.38
CA LYS A 41 0.27 3.51 -8.44
C LYS A 41 1.10 2.45 -7.73
N THR A 42 1.00 1.20 -8.17
CA THR A 42 2.03 0.18 -7.90
C THR A 42 3.37 0.87 -8.05
N SER A 43 4.16 0.95 -6.97
CA SER A 43 5.47 1.57 -7.07
C SER A 43 6.21 0.78 -8.15
N ASP A 44 6.46 1.41 -9.30
CA ASP A 44 7.37 0.83 -10.29
C ASP A 44 8.82 0.85 -9.76
N ASP A 45 9.01 1.49 -8.59
CA ASP A 45 10.17 1.38 -7.74
C ASP A 45 10.49 -0.10 -7.47
N ARG A 46 11.70 -0.43 -7.88
CA ARG A 46 12.36 -1.70 -7.60
C ARG A 46 13.12 -1.53 -6.30
N TYR A 47 12.70 -2.30 -5.30
CA TYR A 47 13.32 -2.28 -3.98
C TYR A 47 14.34 -3.40 -3.88
N PRO A 48 15.53 -3.16 -3.31
CA PRO A 48 16.54 -4.19 -3.16
C PRO A 48 16.18 -5.24 -2.08
N SER A 49 15.23 -4.92 -1.19
CA SER A 49 14.80 -5.80 -0.10
C SER A 49 13.29 -5.77 0.10
N GLU A 50 12.75 -6.87 0.63
CA GLU A 50 11.33 -6.97 0.97
C GLU A 50 10.90 -5.91 1.99
N GLU A 51 11.71 -5.65 3.02
CA GLU A 51 11.40 -4.66 4.07
C GLU A 51 11.24 -3.24 3.52
N GLU A 52 12.07 -2.85 2.55
CA GLU A 52 11.95 -1.57 1.86
C GLU A 52 10.68 -1.51 1.03
N ALA A 53 10.40 -2.58 0.28
CA ALA A 53 9.18 -2.70 -0.51
C ALA A 53 7.94 -2.57 0.39
N LYS A 54 7.93 -3.27 1.52
CA LYS A 54 6.84 -3.22 2.51
C LYS A 54 6.68 -1.80 3.09
N ARG A 55 7.76 -1.18 3.57
CA ARG A 55 7.72 0.16 4.15
C ARG A 55 7.23 1.20 3.14
N ALA A 56 7.66 1.11 1.89
CA ALA A 56 7.22 2.04 0.86
C ALA A 56 5.72 1.88 0.55
N ALA A 57 5.23 0.65 0.40
CA ALA A 57 3.81 0.39 0.20
C ALA A 57 2.95 0.89 1.38
N LEU A 58 3.40 0.69 2.63
CA LEU A 58 2.74 1.23 3.82
C LEU A 58 2.72 2.76 3.83
N SER A 59 3.83 3.41 3.46
CA SER A 59 3.90 4.87 3.38
C SER A 59 2.94 5.44 2.34
N ILE A 60 2.86 4.81 1.16
CA ILE A 60 1.89 5.19 0.12
C ILE A 60 0.47 4.98 0.62
N ALA A 61 0.19 3.85 1.27
CA ALA A 61 -1.12 3.54 1.82
C ALA A 61 -1.56 4.57 2.86
N ALA A 62 -0.68 4.86 3.83
CA ALA A 62 -0.92 5.88 4.86
C ALA A 62 -1.19 7.25 4.24
N GLY A 63 -0.37 7.68 3.27
CA GLY A 63 -0.55 8.95 2.57
C GLY A 63 -1.81 9.02 1.68
N ALA A 64 -2.29 7.88 1.17
CA ALA A 64 -3.52 7.80 0.40
C ALA A 64 -4.76 7.84 1.31
N ILE A 65 -4.69 7.20 2.47
CA ILE A 65 -5.74 7.21 3.51
C ILE A 65 -5.87 8.61 4.12
N ASP A 66 -4.74 9.24 4.46
CA ASP A 66 -4.72 10.61 4.97
C ASP A 66 -5.35 11.59 3.96
N ARG A 67 -5.00 11.48 2.68
CA ARG A 67 -5.59 12.30 1.61
C ARG A 67 -7.08 12.07 1.40
N THR A 68 -7.56 10.82 1.43
CA THR A 68 -8.99 10.52 1.29
C THR A 68 -9.78 11.04 2.50
N ARG A 69 -9.20 11.00 3.70
CA ARG A 69 -9.79 11.59 4.90
C ARG A 69 -9.87 13.11 4.83
N ILE A 70 -8.81 13.79 4.39
CA ILE A 70 -8.80 15.25 4.21
C ILE A 70 -9.81 15.68 3.15
N SER A 71 -9.93 14.92 2.05
CA SER A 71 -10.86 15.25 0.96
C SER A 71 -12.33 15.09 1.34
N LYS A 72 -12.65 14.22 2.30
CA LYS A 72 -14.01 14.10 2.86
C LYS A 72 -14.37 15.20 3.87
N GLY A 73 -13.40 16.04 4.26
CA GLY A 73 -13.55 17.03 5.34
C GLY A 73 -13.91 18.45 4.92
N LYS A 74 -14.21 18.74 3.65
CA LYS A 74 -14.49 20.11 3.20
C LYS A 74 -15.98 20.28 2.81
N PRO A 75 -16.81 20.99 3.61
CA PRO A 75 -18.07 21.55 3.14
C PRO A 75 -17.86 22.70 2.15
#